data_AF-A0A6M2EBC4-F1
#
_entry.id   AF-A0A6M2EBC4-F1
#
_cell.length_a   1.000
_cell.length_b   1.000
_cell.length_c   1.000
_cell.angle_alpha   90.00
_cell.angle_beta   90.00
_cell.angle_gamma   90.00
#
_symmetry.space_group_name_H-M   'P 1'
#
loop_
_entity.id
_entity.type
_entity.pdbx_description
1 polymer ?
#
loop_
_entity_poly.entity_id
_entity_poly.type
_entity_poly.pdbx_seq_one_letter_code
_entity_poly.pdbx_strand_id
1 'polypeptide(L)'
;MDKKKQGNVRNLFGNQNQIATPLQLIQSSLEKKRIKLKDLCKKSKGWKKKCWPQSYENIQLLFSLIDIKILSRVIGMVRISKEQLLWCEEKMKKINLPNGKLQRDPRPILFPC
;
A
#
# COMPACT_ATOMS: atom_id res chain seq x y z
N MET A 1 -5.58 -29.59 29.91
CA MET A 1 -5.69 -28.16 29.53
C MET A 1 -4.84 -27.96 28.30
N ASP A 2 -5.41 -27.77 27.10
CA ASP A 2 -4.64 -27.26 25.94
C ASP A 2 -5.59 -26.55 24.97
N LYS A 3 -5.60 -25.22 25.03
CA LYS A 3 -6.39 -24.34 24.14
C LYS A 3 -5.67 -24.22 22.79
N LYS A 4 -6.09 -24.99 21.78
CA LYS A 4 -5.66 -24.81 20.40
C LYS A 4 -6.37 -23.59 19.80
N LYS A 5 -5.67 -22.45 19.74
CA LYS A 5 -6.14 -21.22 19.07
C LYS A 5 -6.36 -21.50 17.59
N GLN A 6 -7.61 -21.47 17.16
CA GLN A 6 -7.99 -21.39 15.75
C GLN A 6 -7.47 -20.07 15.16
N GLY A 7 -6.51 -20.17 14.25
CA GLY A 7 -6.09 -19.04 13.43
C GLY A 7 -7.25 -18.59 12.57
N ASN A 8 -7.84 -17.45 12.92
CA ASN A 8 -8.93 -16.83 12.19
C ASN A 8 -8.37 -16.23 10.88
N VAL A 9 -8.24 -17.07 9.84
CA VAL A 9 -7.98 -16.62 8.48
C VAL A 9 -9.27 -15.98 7.99
N ARG A 10 -9.37 -14.64 8.15
CA ARG A 10 -10.46 -13.87 7.58
C ARG A 10 -10.38 -13.95 6.05
N ASN A 11 -11.11 -14.89 5.47
CA ASN A 11 -11.49 -14.87 4.07
C ASN A 11 -12.36 -13.62 3.85
N LEU A 12 -11.75 -12.55 3.33
CA LEU A 12 -12.38 -11.23 3.12
C LEU A 12 -13.09 -11.08 1.76
N PHE A 13 -13.14 -12.13 0.95
CA PHE A 13 -13.80 -12.08 -0.35
C PHE A 13 -15.13 -12.83 -0.30
N GLY A 14 -16.07 -12.23 0.44
CA GLY A 14 -17.49 -12.47 0.24
C GLY A 14 -17.99 -11.52 -0.85
N ASN A 15 -18.45 -12.12 -1.95
CA ASN A 15 -19.28 -11.56 -3.00
C ASN A 15 -20.05 -10.28 -2.60
N GLN A 16 -19.81 -9.13 -3.25
CA GLN A 16 -20.65 -7.93 -3.07
C GLN A 16 -20.89 -7.22 -4.40
N ASN A 17 -22.10 -7.41 -4.93
CA ASN A 17 -22.79 -6.51 -5.86
C ASN A 17 -23.27 -5.23 -5.13
N GLN A 18 -22.45 -4.67 -4.24
CA GLN A 18 -22.72 -3.38 -3.57
C GLN A 18 -21.84 -2.32 -4.24
N ILE A 19 -22.42 -1.17 -4.60
CA ILE A 19 -21.65 -0.05 -5.14
C ILE A 19 -20.65 0.38 -4.06
N ALA A 20 -19.38 -0.03 -4.21
CA ALA A 20 -18.34 0.25 -3.23
C ALA A 20 -18.14 1.76 -3.12
N THR A 21 -18.10 2.28 -1.89
CA THR A 21 -17.78 3.68 -1.65
C THR A 21 -16.39 4.01 -2.23
N PRO A 22 -16.12 5.26 -2.65
CA PRO A 22 -14.80 5.66 -3.14
C PRO A 22 -13.66 5.31 -2.16
N LEU A 23 -13.92 5.44 -0.84
CA LEU A 23 -12.99 5.06 0.20
C LEU A 23 -12.67 3.55 0.19
N GLN A 24 -13.68 2.68 0.05
CA GLN A 24 -13.49 1.23 -0.03
C GLN A 24 -12.70 0.81 -1.27
N LEU A 25 -12.94 1.46 -2.42
CA LEU A 25 -12.17 1.23 -3.64
C LEU A 25 -10.69 1.56 -3.44
N ILE A 26 -10.39 2.73 -2.87
CA ILE A 26 -9.02 3.16 -2.57
C ILE A 26 -8.37 2.22 -1.53
N GLN A 27 -9.08 1.82 -0.48
CA GLN A 27 -8.61 0.85 0.51
C GLN A 27 -8.22 -0.49 -0.13
N SER A 28 -9.07 -1.02 -1.01
CA SER A 28 -8.81 -2.29 -1.70
C SER A 28 -7.60 -2.20 -2.63
N SER A 29 -7.44 -1.07 -3.33
CA SER A 29 -6.30 -0.79 -4.20
C SER A 29 -5.00 -0.68 -3.40
N LEU A 30 -5.05 0.04 -2.27
CA LEU A 30 -3.91 0.18 -1.37
C LEU A 30 -3.43 -1.17 -0.86
N GLU A 31 -4.35 -2.02 -0.41
CA GLU A 31 -4.00 -3.33 0.13
C GLU A 31 -3.38 -4.24 -0.93
N LYS A 32 -3.92 -4.23 -2.15
CA LYS A 32 -3.33 -4.95 -3.30
C LYS A 32 -1.90 -4.49 -3.59
N LYS A 33 -1.63 -3.17 -3.60
CA LYS A 33 -0.27 -2.65 -3.81
C LYS A 33 0.66 -2.98 -2.64
N ARG A 34 0.17 -2.92 -1.40
CA ARG A 34 0.92 -3.29 -0.21
C ARG A 34 1.39 -4.75 -0.25
N ILE A 35 0.51 -5.68 -0.64
CA ILE A 35 0.86 -7.10 -0.77
C ILE A 35 1.94 -7.27 -1.84
N LYS A 36 1.75 -6.71 -3.03
CA LYS A 36 2.72 -6.81 -4.13
C LYS A 36 4.10 -6.23 -3.76
N LEU A 37 4.15 -5.09 -3.07
CA LEU A 37 5.41 -4.49 -2.61
C LEU A 37 6.11 -5.34 -1.54
N LYS A 38 5.35 -5.96 -0.63
CA LYS A 38 5.93 -6.90 0.34
C LYS A 38 6.53 -8.12 -0.34
N ASP A 39 5.90 -8.63 -1.39
CA ASP A 39 6.45 -9.75 -2.14
C ASP A 39 7.70 -9.34 -2.93
N LEU A 40 7.78 -8.11 -3.44
CA LEU A 40 9.02 -7.58 -4.01
C LEU A 40 10.14 -7.47 -2.97
N CYS A 41 9.85 -7.03 -1.75
CA CYS A 41 10.84 -6.96 -0.68
C CYS A 41 11.44 -8.34 -0.37
N LYS A 42 10.63 -9.41 -0.41
CA LYS A 42 11.10 -10.78 -0.17
C LYS A 42 12.02 -11.28 -1.29
N LYS A 43 11.76 -10.86 -2.54
CA LYS A 43 12.52 -11.28 -3.73
C LYS A 43 13.76 -10.43 -3.98
N SER A 44 13.81 -9.22 -3.40
CA SER A 44 14.91 -8.31 -3.65
C SER A 44 16.20 -8.74 -2.95
N LYS A 45 17.27 -8.88 -3.73
CA LYS A 45 18.61 -9.15 -3.23
C LYS A 45 19.12 -7.96 -2.43
N GLY A 46 19.68 -8.22 -1.24
CA GLY A 46 20.25 -7.19 -0.38
C GLY A 46 19.22 -6.34 0.39
N TRP A 47 17.92 -6.67 0.32
CA TRP A 47 16.92 -6.01 1.14
C TRP A 47 17.05 -6.41 2.62
N LYS A 48 17.60 -5.50 3.43
CA LYS A 48 17.72 -5.66 4.88
C LYS A 48 16.78 -4.69 5.58
N LYS A 49 15.88 -5.21 6.41
CA LYS A 49 15.03 -4.36 7.25
C LYS A 49 15.90 -3.50 8.15
N LYS A 50 15.54 -2.22 8.30
CA LYS A 50 16.24 -1.23 9.15
C LYS A 50 17.66 -0.83 8.67
N CYS A 51 18.05 -1.20 7.45
CA CYS A 51 19.28 -0.70 6.83
C CYS A 51 18.94 0.22 5.66
N TRP A 52 19.85 1.16 5.37
CA TRP A 52 19.74 1.96 4.16
C TRP A 52 19.96 1.08 2.91
N PRO A 53 19.08 1.15 1.91
CA PRO A 53 19.24 0.39 0.68
C PRO A 53 20.50 0.77 -0.11
N GLN A 54 21.15 -0.23 -0.70
CA GLN A 54 22.42 -0.04 -1.44
C GLN A 54 22.24 0.05 -2.95
N SER A 55 21.08 -0.33 -3.49
CA SER A 55 20.77 -0.25 -4.92
C SER A 55 19.66 0.75 -5.18
N TYR A 56 19.67 1.38 -6.36
CA TYR A 56 18.64 2.33 -6.77
C TYR A 56 17.24 1.72 -6.72
N GLU A 57 17.08 0.46 -7.14
CA GLU A 57 15.80 -0.26 -7.11
C GLU A 57 15.30 -0.43 -5.68
N ASN A 58 16.20 -0.74 -4.74
CA ASN A 58 15.85 -0.86 -3.34
C ASN A 58 15.55 0.51 -2.70
N ILE A 59 16.21 1.59 -3.13
CA ILE A 59 15.83 2.94 -2.71
C ILE A 59 14.41 3.27 -3.19
N GLN A 60 14.08 2.99 -4.44
CA GLN A 60 12.72 3.18 -4.97
C GLN A 60 11.69 2.33 -4.21
N LEU A 61 12.04 1.07 -3.88
CA LEU A 61 11.19 0.19 -3.08
C LEU A 61 10.94 0.75 -1.68
N LEU A 62 11.96 1.29 -1.01
CA LEU A 62 11.82 1.96 0.29
C LEU A 62 10.86 3.15 0.19
N PHE A 63 11.04 4.02 -0.79
CA PHE A 63 10.15 5.18 -0.96
C PHE A 63 8.71 4.76 -1.27
N SER A 64 8.50 3.72 -2.09
CA SER A 64 7.16 3.17 -2.31
C SER A 64 6.54 2.61 -1.03
N LEU A 65 7.30 1.95 -0.16
CA LEU A 65 6.79 1.50 1.14
C LEU A 65 6.41 2.67 2.06
N ILE A 66 7.18 3.76 2.02
CA ILE A 66 6.87 4.99 2.76
C ILE A 66 5.57 5.60 2.25
N ASP A 67 5.41 5.74 0.93
CA ASP A 67 4.18 6.27 0.33
C ASP A 67 2.96 5.42 0.73
N ILE A 68 3.06 4.09 0.68
CA ILE A 68 1.99 3.17 1.13
C ILE A 68 1.66 3.36 2.61
N LYS A 69 2.66 3.54 3.47
CA LYS A 69 2.45 3.75 4.90
C LYS A 69 1.75 5.08 5.18
N ILE A 70 2.11 6.14 4.45
CA ILE A 70 1.44 7.44 4.52
C ILE A 70 -0.02 7.30 4.08
N LEU A 71 -0.27 6.65 2.93
CA LEU A 71 -1.61 6.39 2.42
C LEU A 71 -2.47 5.61 3.41
N SER A 72 -1.92 4.56 4.04
CA SER A 72 -2.61 3.82 5.11
C SER A 72 -2.99 4.71 6.28
N ARG A 73 -2.14 5.69 6.64
CA ARG A 73 -2.44 6.59 7.76
C ARG A 73 -3.55 7.57 7.42
N VAL A 74 -3.55 8.13 6.22
CA VAL A 74 -4.57 9.09 5.74
C VAL A 74 -5.93 8.41 5.62
N ILE A 75 -5.99 7.25 4.98
CA ILE A 75 -7.24 6.49 4.80
C ILE A 75 -7.81 6.00 6.14
N GLY A 76 -6.96 5.85 7.16
CA GLY A 76 -7.37 5.50 8.52
C GLY A 76 -7.75 6.70 9.41
N MET A 77 -7.87 7.91 8.84
CA MET A 77 -8.37 9.08 9.58
C MET A 77 -9.88 8.93 9.87
N VAL A 78 -10.32 9.41 11.04
CA VAL A 78 -11.74 9.37 11.45
C VAL A 78 -12.61 10.20 10.52
N ARG A 79 -12.08 11.32 10.03
CA ARG A 79 -12.70 12.20 9.04
C ARG A 79 -11.67 12.44 7.94
N ILE A 80 -12.07 12.20 6.69
CA ILE A 80 -11.24 12.41 5.51
C ILE A 80 -12.00 13.29 4.52
N SER A 81 -11.35 14.34 4.02
CA SER A 81 -11.96 15.23 3.02
C SER A 81 -11.95 14.59 1.62
N LYS A 82 -12.73 15.17 0.70
CA LYS A 82 -12.71 14.76 -0.71
C LYS A 82 -11.35 15.06 -1.35
N GLU A 83 -10.70 16.20 -1.03
CA GLU A 83 -9.36 16.49 -1.57
C GLU A 83 -8.33 15.47 -1.07
N GLN A 84 -8.42 15.07 0.20
CA GLN A 84 -7.51 14.07 0.78
C GLN A 84 -7.71 12.68 0.15
N LEU A 85 -8.94 12.31 -0.19
CA LEU A 85 -9.24 11.08 -0.95
C LEU A 85 -8.67 11.13 -2.37
N LEU A 86 -8.86 12.25 -3.07
CA LEU A 86 -8.30 12.46 -4.41
C LEU A 86 -6.76 12.43 -4.36
N TRP A 87 -6.16 13.06 -3.36
CA TRP A 87 -4.73 12.99 -3.12
C TRP A 87 -4.25 11.55 -2.91
N CYS A 88 -5.00 10.74 -2.15
CA CYS A 88 -4.67 9.33 -1.98
C CYS A 88 -4.65 8.58 -3.31
N GLU A 89 -5.64 8.83 -4.17
CA GLU A 89 -5.73 8.22 -5.49
C GLU A 89 -4.54 8.61 -6.39
N GLU A 90 -4.25 9.90 -6.50
CA GLU A 90 -3.16 10.44 -7.32
C GLU A 90 -1.79 9.96 -6.83
N LYS A 91 -1.57 9.99 -5.52
CA LYS A 91 -0.33 9.47 -4.91
C LYS A 91 -0.18 7.98 -5.17
N MET A 92 -1.28 7.22 -5.19
CA MET A 92 -1.24 5.79 -5.48
C MET A 92 -0.95 5.50 -6.95
N LYS A 93 -1.44 6.31 -7.91
CA LYS A 93 -1.13 6.20 -9.35
C LYS A 93 0.36 6.35 -9.65
N LYS A 94 1.12 7.03 -8.79
CA LYS A 94 2.59 7.15 -8.88
C LYS A 94 3.37 5.88 -8.52
N ILE A 95 2.69 4.84 -8.01
CA ILE A 95 3.32 3.55 -7.66
C ILE A 95 2.75 2.47 -8.56
N ASN A 96 3.45 2.12 -9.64
CA ASN A 96 3.02 1.10 -10.59
C ASN A 96 3.88 -0.15 -10.48
N LEU A 97 3.24 -1.31 -10.69
CA LEU A 97 3.90 -2.61 -10.66
C LEU A 97 3.62 -3.45 -11.91
N PRO A 98 3.90 -2.92 -13.13
CA PRO A 98 3.71 -3.69 -14.36
C PRO A 98 4.66 -4.88 -14.38
N ASN A 99 4.14 -6.06 -14.71
CA ASN A 99 4.93 -7.31 -14.83
C ASN A 99 5.78 -7.63 -13.59
N GLY A 100 5.33 -7.21 -12.40
CA GLY A 100 6.05 -7.44 -11.14
C GLY A 100 7.29 -6.56 -10.92
N LYS A 101 7.59 -5.59 -11.79
CA LYS A 101 8.67 -4.61 -11.58
C LYS A 101 8.11 -3.32 -11.01
N LEU A 102 8.83 -2.71 -10.05
CA LEU A 102 8.43 -1.44 -9.47
C LEU A 102 8.77 -0.28 -10.42
N GLN A 103 7.77 0.55 -10.71
CA GLN A 103 7.93 1.84 -11.37
C GLN A 103 7.31 2.91 -10.47
N ARG A 104 8.15 3.81 -9.97
CA ARG A 104 7.73 4.91 -9.10
C ARG A 104 8.03 6.23 -9.77
N ASP A 105 7.05 7.13 -9.78
CA ASP A 105 7.27 8.53 -10.14
C ASP A 105 7.81 9.29 -8.91
N PRO A 106 9.02 9.87 -8.97
CA PRO A 106 9.64 10.54 -7.83
C PRO A 106 9.03 11.90 -7.50
N ARG A 107 8.21 12.49 -8.39
CA ARG A 107 7.68 13.85 -8.20
C ARG A 107 6.82 13.90 -6.92
N PRO A 108 7.10 14.82 -5.98
CA PRO A 108 6.27 14.95 -4.79
C PRO A 108 4.84 15.38 -5.14
N ILE A 109 3.88 14.99 -4.30
CA ILE A 109 2.53 15.56 -4.28
C ILE A 109 2.33 15.99 -2.84
N LEU A 110 2.10 17.29 -2.64
CA LEU A 110 1.86 17.86 -1.32
C LEU A 110 0.49 17.42 -0.81
N PHE A 111 0.41 17.11 0.47
CA PHE A 111 -0.85 16.72 1.11
C PHE A 111 -1.76 17.96 1.23
N PRO A 112 -3.05 17.86 0.88
CA PRO A 112 -3.98 18.98 1.03
C PRO A 112 -4.28 19.22 2.52
N CYS A 113 -4.17 20.49 2.94
CA CYS A 113 -4.44 20.95 4.30
C CYS A 113 -5.93 21.14 4.56
#